data_AF-A0A2M8GA52-F1
#
_entry.id   AF-A0A2M8GA52-F1
#
_cell.length_a   1.000
_cell.length_b   1.000
_cell.length_c   1.000
_cell.angle_alpha   90.00
_cell.angle_beta   90.00
_cell.angle_gamma   90.00
#
_symmetry.space_group_name_H-M   'P 1'
#
loop_
_entity.id
_entity.type
_entity.pdbx_description
1 polymer ?
#
loop_
_entity_poly.entity_id
_entity_poly.type
_entity_poly.pdbx_seq_one_letter_code
_entity_poly.pdbx_strand_id
1 'polypeptide(L)' 'MNQGNAKKVKTVRFDDMELERIRSAAIRHHLSEAEVIRKVVRIGLVELLDGEDEDELLQQQRADKSPDIDGQSFLNSLKA' A
#
# COMPACT_ATOMS: atom_id res chain seq x y z
N MET A 1 -3.38 -19.33 20.27
CA MET A 1 -3.04 -18.00 20.83
C MET A 1 -2.99 -17.01 19.67
N ASN A 2 -4.09 -16.31 19.38
CA ASN A 2 -4.13 -15.28 18.32
C ASN A 2 -3.97 -13.91 18.97
N GLN A 3 -2.71 -13.46 19.10
CA GLN A 3 -2.47 -12.03 19.32
C GLN A 3 -2.90 -11.30 18.04
N GLY A 4 -4.14 -10.78 18.05
CA GLY A 4 -4.62 -9.87 17.03
C GLY A 4 -3.63 -8.71 16.93
N ASN A 5 -3.04 -8.57 15.75
CA ASN A 5 -2.08 -7.53 15.40
C ASN A 5 -2.78 -6.17 15.50
N ALA A 6 -2.81 -5.58 16.70
CA ALA A 6 -3.43 -4.29 16.96
C ALA A 6 -2.60 -3.22 16.24
N LYS A 7 -3.04 -2.85 15.02
CA LYS A 7 -2.40 -1.81 14.21
C LYS A 7 -2.30 -0.53 15.05
N LYS A 8 -1.07 -0.09 15.35
CA LYS A 8 -0.82 1.15 16.09
C LYS A 8 -1.39 2.33 15.30
N VAL A 9 -2.40 3.00 15.85
CA VAL A 9 -2.98 4.21 15.25
C VAL A 9 -2.16 5.41 15.69
N LYS A 10 -1.75 6.26 14.74
CA LYS A 10 -1.08 7.54 15.01
C LYS A 10 -1.95 8.67 14.45
N THR A 11 -2.06 9.75 15.21
CA THR A 11 -2.71 10.99 14.76
C THR A 11 -1.65 11.91 14.15
N VAL A 12 -1.93 12.44 12.96
CA VAL A 12 -1.06 13.39 12.25
C VAL A 12 -1.88 14.65 11.99
N ARG A 13 -1.23 15.82 12.05
CA ARG A 13 -1.85 17.11 11.74
C ARG A 13 -1.37 17.56 10.37
N PHE A 14 -2.30 18.08 9.58
CA PHE A 14 -2.07 18.63 8.25
C PHE A 14 -2.60 20.05 8.21
N ASP A 15 -2.03 20.88 7.34
CA ASP A 15 -2.62 22.18 7.03
C ASP A 15 -3.82 22.06 6.07
N ASP A 16 -4.58 23.15 5.91
CA ASP A 16 -5.79 23.14 5.08
C ASP A 16 -5.50 22.85 3.59
N MET A 17 -4.33 23.27 3.09
CA MET A 17 -3.93 23.06 1.70
C MET A 17 -3.56 21.59 1.46
N GLU A 18 -2.85 20.97 2.38
CA GLU A 18 -2.50 19.55 2.39
C GLU A 18 -3.75 18.67 2.47
N LEU A 19 -4.70 19.04 3.33
CA LEU A 19 -5.99 18.34 3.44
C LEU A 19 -6.76 18.36 2.11
N GLU A 20 -6.80 19.51 1.43
CA GLU A 20 -7.50 19.62 0.16
C GLU A 20 -6.82 18.79 -0.95
N ARG A 21 -5.49 18.69 -0.93
CA ARG A 21 -4.72 17.80 -1.82
C ARG A 21 -5.02 16.33 -1.54
N ILE A 22 -5.06 15.93 -0.26
CA ILE A 22 -5.38 14.55 0.16
C ILE A 22 -6.81 14.20 -0.29
N ARG A 23 -7.79 15.09 -0.05
CA ARG A 23 -9.18 14.90 -0.46
C ARG A 23 -9.31 14.77 -1.97
N SER A 24 -8.65 15.64 -2.73
CA SER A 24 -8.64 15.57 -4.19
C SER A 24 -8.08 14.26 -4.71
N ALA A 25 -7.00 13.75 -4.10
CA ALA A 25 -6.40 12.46 -4.44
C ALA A 25 -7.30 11.28 -4.06
N ALA A 26 -7.97 11.36 -2.91
CA ALA A 26 -8.92 10.35 -2.44
C ALA A 26 -10.06 10.16 -3.45
N ILE A 27 -10.65 11.26 -3.93
CA ILE A 27 -11.70 11.25 -4.95
C ILE A 27 -11.17 10.68 -6.27
N ARG A 28 -10.02 11.17 -6.75
CA ARG A 28 -9.44 10.76 -8.03
C ARG A 28 -9.12 9.27 -8.11
N HIS A 29 -8.69 8.68 -7.00
CA HIS A 29 -8.25 7.29 -6.96
C HIS A 29 -9.26 6.34 -6.32
N HIS A 30 -10.45 6.83 -5.96
CA HIS A 30 -11.49 6.05 -5.26
C HIS A 30 -10.96 5.39 -3.98
N LEU A 31 -10.17 6.14 -3.19
CA LEU A 31 -9.59 5.71 -1.93
C LEU A 31 -10.12 6.57 -0.78
N SER A 32 -10.05 6.07 0.44
CA SER A 32 -10.21 6.92 1.62
C SER A 32 -8.99 7.82 1.84
N GLU A 33 -9.19 8.98 2.46
CA GLU A 33 -8.10 9.91 2.82
C GLU A 33 -6.99 9.20 3.64
N ALA A 34 -7.38 8.31 4.56
CA ALA A 34 -6.45 7.51 5.34
C ALA A 34 -5.62 6.53 4.49
N GLU A 35 -6.19 5.97 3.42
CA GLU A 35 -5.45 5.10 2.49
C GLU A 35 -4.49 5.90 1.62
N VAL A 36 -4.88 7.10 1.19
CA VAL A 36 -3.99 8.03 0.48
C VAL A 36 -2.80 8.37 1.37
N ILE A 37 -3.02 8.76 2.63
CA ILE A 37 -1.95 9.08 3.58
C ILE A 37 -1.02 7.87 3.76
N ARG A 38 -1.56 6.66 3.96
CA ARG A 38 -0.75 5.44 4.09
C ARG A 38 0.11 5.18 2.85
N LYS A 39 -0.43 5.39 1.65
CA LYS A 39 0.33 5.20 0.39
C LYS A 39 1.43 6.23 0.25
N VAL A 40 1.15 7.51 0.52
CA VAL A 40 2.14 8.59 0.43
C VAL A 40 3.29 8.38 1.40
N VAL A 41 2.99 8.06 2.67
CA VAL A 41 4.02 7.75 3.67
C VAL A 41 4.87 6.56 3.24
N ARG A 42 4.26 5.53 2.66
CA ARG A 42 5.00 4.36 2.16
C ARG A 42 5.93 4.72 1.00
N ILE A 43 5.48 5.55 0.06
CA ILE A 43 6.29 6.00 -1.08
C ILE A 43 7.46 6.84 -0.58
N GLY A 44 7.20 7.84 0.27
CA GLY A 44 8.26 8.67 0.84
C GLY A 44 9.24 7.87 1.70
N LEU A 45 8.79 6.79 2.36
CA LEU A 45 9.70 5.89 3.07
C LEU A 45 10.64 5.18 2.11
N VAL A 46 10.14 4.65 0.99
CA VAL A 46 10.98 4.00 -0.04
C VAL A 46 12.04 4.95 -0.57
N GLU A 47 11.69 6.22 -0.83
CA GLU A 47 12.66 7.23 -1.28
C GLU A 47 13.74 7.58 -0.25
N LEU A 48 13.53 7.25 1.04
CA LEU A 48 14.44 7.52 2.14
C LEU A 48 15.26 6.30 2.58
N LEU A 49 14.97 5.11 2.04
CA LEU A 49 15.68 3.88 2.36
C LEU A 49 16.91 3.72 1.45
N ASP A 50 17.96 3.14 2.00
CA ASP A 50 19.12 2.71 1.21
C ASP A 50 18.76 1.45 0.39
N GLY A 51 19.51 1.17 -0.67
CA GLY A 51 19.12 0.17 -1.69
C GLY A 51 18.83 -1.25 -1.20
N GLU A 52 19.45 -1.69 -0.08
CA GLU A 52 19.15 -3.00 0.52
C GLU A 52 17.76 -3.03 1.19
N ASP A 53 17.38 -1.95 1.88
CA ASP A 53 16.09 -1.84 2.57
C ASP A 53 14.92 -1.59 1.60
N GLU A 54 15.17 -0.88 0.49
CA GLU A 54 14.20 -0.71 -0.60
C GLU A 54 13.80 -2.06 -1.22
N ASP A 55 14.79 -2.90 -1.53
CA ASP A 55 14.58 -4.21 -2.16
C ASP A 55 13.76 -5.14 -1.25
N GLU A 56 14.01 -5.16 0.06
CA GLU A 56 13.21 -5.94 1.01
C GLU A 56 11.74 -5.46 1.04
N LEU A 57 11.51 -4.14 1.04
CA LEU A 57 10.18 -3.56 1.10
C LEU A 57 9.38 -3.80 -0.20
N LEU A 58 10.06 -3.82 -1.34
CA LEU A 58 9.49 -4.18 -2.65
C LEU A 58 9.20 -5.68 -2.75
N GLN A 59 10.07 -6.55 -2.22
CA GLN A 59 9.82 -7.99 -2.19
C GLN A 59 8.57 -8.33 -1.37
N GLN A 60 8.39 -7.71 -0.20
CA GLN A 60 7.17 -7.89 0.61
C GLN A 60 5.90 -7.47 -0.15
N GLN A 61 5.95 -6.40 -0.95
CA GLN A 61 4.81 -5.99 -1.79
C GLN A 61 4.45 -7.01 -2.86
N ARG A 62 5.45 -7.66 -3.46
CA ARG A 62 5.22 -8.68 -4.49
C ARG A 62 4.67 -9.96 -3.88
N ALA A 63 5.16 -10.35 -2.70
CA ALA A 63 4.63 -11.51 -1.98
C ALA A 63 3.14 -11.34 -1.63
N ASP A 64 2.73 -10.15 -1.18
CA ASP A 64 1.32 -9.86 -0.83
C ASP A 64 0.38 -9.78 -2.05
N LYS A 65 0.91 -9.53 -3.25
CA LYS A 65 0.12 -9.29 -4.48
C LYS A 65 0.21 -10.43 -5.49
N SER A 66 1.08 -11.39 -5.30
CA SER A 66 1.18 -12.56 -6.17
C SER A 66 0.14 -13.59 -5.71
N PRO A 67 -1.01 -13.74 -6.40
CA PRO A 67 -1.80 -14.94 -6.20
C PRO A 67 -0.93 -16.15 -6.54
N ASP A 68 -0.99 -17.19 -5.72
CA ASP A 68 -0.33 -18.47 -5.95
C ASP A 68 -1.08 -19.19 -7.08
N ILE A 69 -0.97 -18.66 -8.30
CA ILE A 69 -1.62 -19.21 -9.48
C ILE A 69 -0.70 -20.29 -10.00
N ASP A 70 -1.09 -21.56 -9.82
CA ASP A 70 -0.43 -22.64 -10.52
C ASP A 70 -0.57 -22.45 -12.04
N GLY A 71 0.43 -22.90 -12.81
CA GLY A 71 0.44 -22.71 -14.27
C GLY A 71 -0.82 -23.27 -14.96
N GLN A 72 -1.51 -24.21 -14.32
CA GLN A 72 -2.74 -24.83 -14.80
C GLN A 72 -3.96 -23.90 -14.67
N SER A 73 -4.08 -23.19 -13.56
CA SER A 73 -5.15 -22.23 -13.25
C SER A 73 -5.05 -20.99 -14.13
N PHE A 74 -3.83 -20.53 -14.42
CA PHE A 74 -3.60 -19.46 -15.38
C PHE A 74 -4.09 -19.85 -16.79
N LEU A 75 -3.70 -21.03 -17.28
CA LEU A 75 -4.12 -21.52 -18.60
C LEU A 75 -5.63 -21.71 -18.71
N ASN A 76 -6.30 -22.12 -17.63
CA ASN A 76 -7.75 -22.24 -17.60
C ASN A 76 -8.45 -20.88 -17.62
N SER A 77 -7.87 -19.84 -16.98
CA SER A 77 -8.42 -18.48 -17.00
C SER A 77 -8.35 -17.81 -18.39
N LEU A 78 -7.37 -18.18 -19.22
CA LEU A 78 -7.24 -17.68 -20.60
C LEU A 78 -8.19 -18.38 -21.60
N LYS A 79 -8.74 -19.54 -21.23
CA LYS A 79 -9.68 -20.31 -22.06
C LYS A 79 -11.15 -19.99 -21.77
N ALA A 80 -11.43 -19.33 -20.64
CA ALA A 80 -12.76 -18.83 -20.28
C ALA A 80 -13.03 -17.48 -20.95
#